data_AF-A0A2R6AVS7-F1
#
_entry.id   AF-A0A2R6AVS7-F1
#
_cell.length_a   1.000
_cell.length_b   1.000
_cell.length_c   1.000
_cell.angle_alpha   90.00
_cell.angle_beta   90.00
_cell.angle_gamma   90.00
#
_symmetry.space_group_name_H-M   'P 1'
#
loop_
_entity.id
_entity.type
_entity.pdbx_description
1 polymer ?
#
loop_
_entity_poly.entity_id
_entity_poly.type
_entity_poly.pdbx_seq_one_letter_code
_entity_poly.pdbx_strand_id
1 'polypeptide(L)' 'MSRLDRVKNYKKYAQEVKRIVSFYDKEAKVILFGSTVRGDFTGASDIDILVVSKRFGIPN' A
#
# COMPACT_ATOMS: atom_id res chain seq x y z
N MET A 1 1.36 4.17 -21.00
CA MET A 1 0.49 3.88 -19.84
C MET A 1 -0.01 5.21 -19.31
N SER A 2 -1.33 5.43 -19.22
CA SER A 2 -1.83 6.69 -18.64
C SER A 2 -1.54 6.72 -17.14
N ARG A 3 -1.47 7.90 -16.54
CA ARG A 3 -1.27 7.99 -15.07
C ARG A 3 -2.42 7.29 -14.31
N LEU A 4 -3.63 7.26 -14.88
CA LEU A 4 -4.77 6.51 -14.35
C LEU A 4 -4.54 5.00 -14.36
N ASP A 5 -3.86 4.46 -15.38
CA ASP A 5 -3.58 3.02 -15.47
C ASP A 5 -2.59 2.54 -14.40
N ARG A 6 -1.71 3.43 -13.92
CA ARG A 6 -0.83 3.15 -12.78
C ARG A 6 -1.66 2.98 -11.50
N VAL A 7 -2.55 3.93 -11.23
CA VAL A 7 -3.38 3.89 -10.03
C VAL A 7 -4.39 2.75 -10.10
N LYS A 8 -4.96 2.42 -11.27
CA LYS A 8 -5.88 1.26 -11.43
C LYS A 8 -5.29 -0.08 -10.95
N ASN A 9 -3.98 -0.23 -11.02
CA ASN A 9 -3.29 -1.43 -10.55
C ASN A 9 -2.85 -1.35 -9.08
N TYR A 10 -3.45 -0.47 -8.27
CA TYR A 10 -3.12 -0.27 -6.86
C TYR A 10 -3.09 -1.58 -6.05
N LYS A 11 -3.97 -2.55 -6.36
CA LYS A 11 -4.00 -3.85 -5.70
C LYS A 11 -2.71 -4.66 -5.91
N LYS A 12 -2.13 -4.61 -7.11
CA LYS A 12 -0.87 -5.30 -7.42
C LYS A 12 0.27 -4.74 -6.58
N TYR A 13 0.36 -3.41 -6.50
CA TYR A 13 1.37 -2.74 -5.68
C TYR A 13 1.16 -3.04 -4.18
N ALA A 14 -0.07 -3.00 -3.68
CA ALA A 14 -0.39 -3.35 -2.30
C ALA A 14 -0.03 -4.82 -1.96
N GLN A 15 -0.24 -5.75 -2.90
CA GLN A 15 0.18 -7.16 -2.75
C GLN A 15 1.70 -7.30 -2.70
N GLU A 16 2.42 -6.56 -3.54
CA GLU A 16 3.88 -6.57 -3.53
C GLU A 16 4.44 -6.02 -2.22
N VAL A 17 3.89 -4.90 -1.72
CA VAL A 17 4.24 -4.36 -0.41
C VAL A 17 3.95 -5.38 0.70
N LYS A 18 2.78 -6.03 0.67
CA LYS A 18 2.46 -7.10 1.62
C LYS A 18 3.49 -8.23 1.58
N ARG A 19 3.89 -8.69 0.39
CA ARG A 19 4.90 -9.74 0.24
C ARG A 19 6.24 -9.33 0.86
N ILE A 20 6.68 -8.10 0.62
CA ILE A 20 7.94 -7.57 1.16
C ILE A 20 7.85 -7.43 2.68
N VAL A 21 6.81 -6.78 3.20
CA VAL A 21 6.60 -6.59 4.64
C VAL A 21 6.54 -7.94 5.36
N SER A 22 5.77 -8.90 4.84
CA SER A 22 5.63 -10.24 5.44
C SER A 22 6.91 -11.08 5.40
N PHE A 23 7.85 -10.76 4.51
CA PHE A 23 9.16 -11.40 4.52
C PHE A 23 9.98 -11.01 5.76
N TYR A 24 9.88 -9.75 6.19
CA TYR A 24 10.62 -9.21 7.34
C TYR A 24 9.88 -9.37 8.68
N ASP A 25 8.55 -9.26 8.66
CA ASP A 25 7.68 -9.45 9.82
C ASP A 25 6.36 -10.13 9.39
N LYS A 26 6.23 -11.41 9.74
CA LYS A 26 5.04 -12.22 9.41
C LYS A 26 3.78 -11.78 10.17
N GLU A 27 3.93 -11.08 11.29
CA GLU A 27 2.79 -10.58 12.09
C GLU A 27 2.35 -9.18 11.66
N ALA A 28 3.13 -8.51 10.81
CA ALA A 28 2.79 -7.18 10.31
C ALA A 28 1.50 -7.21 9.48
N LYS A 29 0.66 -6.19 9.70
CA LYS A 29 -0.57 -5.97 8.94
C LYS A 29 -0.33 -4.87 7.92
N VAL A 30 -0.69 -5.14 6.67
CA VAL A 30 -0.66 -4.16 5.57
C VAL A 30 -2.10 -3.79 5.23
N ILE A 31 -2.42 -2.51 5.36
CA ILE A 31 -3.76 -1.95 5.17
C ILE A 31 -3.69 -0.97 4.01
N LEU A 32 -4.46 -1.22 2.97
CA LEU A 32 -4.69 -0.26 1.88
C LEU A 32 -5.85 0.64 2.27
N PHE A 33 -5.68 1.95 2.14
CA PHE A 33 -6.72 2.93 2.45
C PHE A 33 -6.70 4.09 1.45
N GLY A 34 -7.37 5.19 1.78
CA GLY A 34 -7.34 6.40 0.95
C GLY A 34 -8.23 6.33 -0.29
N SER A 35 -7.97 7.21 -1.25
CA SER A 35 -8.86 7.44 -2.40
C SER A 35 -8.99 6.23 -3.34
N THR A 36 -7.96 5.39 -3.39
CA THR A 36 -7.98 4.17 -4.23
C THR A 36 -9.04 3.16 -3.80
N VAL A 37 -9.32 3.10 -2.50
CA VAL A 37 -10.35 2.20 -1.92
C VAL A 37 -11.74 2.85 -1.96
N ARG A 38 -11.82 4.17 -1.77
CA ARG A 38 -13.11 4.91 -1.83
C ARG A 38 -13.65 5.04 -3.26
N GLY A 39 -12.78 4.92 -4.27
CA GLY A 39 -13.17 4.99 -5.68
C GLY A 39 -13.16 6.40 -6.28
N ASP A 40 -12.73 7.40 -5.52
CA ASP A 40 -12.64 8.82 -5.90
C ASP A 40 -11.22 9.21 -6.39
N PHE A 41 -10.40 8.24 -6.81
CA PHE A 41 -9.02 8.49 -7.25
C PHE A 41 -8.93 8.98 -8.70
N THR A 42 -7.93 9.82 -8.95
CA THR A 42 -7.59 10.33 -10.29
C THR A 42 -6.27 9.76 -10.76
N GLY A 43 -5.87 10.06 -12.00
CA GLY A 43 -4.53 9.70 -12.47
C GLY A 43 -3.39 10.38 -11.70
N ALA A 44 -3.66 11.42 -10.92
CA ALA A 44 -2.67 12.07 -10.06
C ALA A 44 -2.68 11.55 -8.62
N SER A 45 -3.58 10.62 -8.27
CA SER A 45 -3.69 10.09 -6.91
C SER A 45 -2.54 9.14 -6.56
N ASP A 46 -2.19 9.11 -5.28
CA ASP A 46 -1.26 8.15 -4.70
C ASP A 46 -1.97 6.87 -4.23
N ILE A 47 -1.18 5.87 -3.84
CA ILE A 47 -1.64 4.61 -3.25
C ILE A 47 -1.27 4.63 -1.76
N ASP A 48 -2.26 4.89 -0.90
CA ASP A 48 -2.04 5.02 0.54
C ASP A 48 -1.98 3.64 1.23
N ILE A 49 -0.85 3.32 1.85
CA ILE A 49 -0.62 2.05 2.54
C ILE A 49 -0.13 2.31 3.96
N LEU A 50 -0.80 1.68 4.94
CA LEU A 50 -0.40 1.67 6.35
C LEU A 50 0.16 0.28 6.71
N VAL A 51 1.36 0.27 7.27
CA VAL A 51 1.97 -0.94 7.82
C VAL A 51 1.95 -0.85 9.34
N VAL A 52 1.28 -1.81 9.99
CA VAL A 52 1.24 -1.93 11.45
C VAL A 52 2.09 -3.14 11.84
N SER A 53 3.17 -2.90 12.56
CA SER A 53 4.14 -3.92 12.96
C SER A 53 4.66 -3.61 14.36
N LYS A 54 5.01 -4.66 15.11
CA LYS A 54 5.72 -4.53 16.38
C LYS A 54 7.24 -4.46 16.20
N ARG A 55 7.75 -4.85 15.02
CA ARG A 55 9.17 -4.82 14.65
C ARG A 55 9.58 -3.51 14.00
N PHE A 56 8.71 -2.93 13.18
CA PHE A 56 8.95 -1.64 12.57
C PHE A 56 8.41 -0.53 13.47
N GLY A 57 9.32 0.15 14.16
CA GLY A 57 9.07 1.37 14.91
C GLY A 57 9.98 2.49 14.41
N ILE A 58 9.69 3.71 14.84
CA ILE A 58 10.60 4.85 14.64
C ILE A 58 11.96 4.42 15.23
N PRO A 59 13.05 4.43 14.44
CA PRO A 59 14.36 4.18 15.00
C PRO A 59 14.62 5.22 16.09
N ASN A 60 15.04 4.75 17.28
CA ASN A 60 15.50 5.62 18.36
C ASN A 60 16.66 6.51 17.88
#